data_AF-A9AWD6-F1
#
_entry.id   AF-A9AWD6-F1
#
_cell.length_a   1.000
_cell.length_b   1.000
_cell.length_c   1.000
_cell.angle_alpha   90.00
_cell.angle_beta   90.00
_cell.angle_gamma   90.00
#
_symmetry.space_group_name_H-M   'P 1'
#
loop_
_entity.id
_entity.type
_entity.pdbx_description
1 polymer ?
#
loop_
_entity_poly.entity_id
_entity_poly.type
_entity_poly.pdbx_seq_one_letter_code
_entity_poly.pdbx_strand_id
1 'polypeptide(L)'
;MRPTPTLAEFLHAPLTTIRQVAPATMVFSSGGSRRKAALANMSAAGEEYARWSHQQLLKCLELFFSHGIKHLFLPMLLPNQFQETTPNYREHIEQWVAWGAASQTMLEYYQEHNWRVRLLDTQYSPILADAAQRLQQPYDHPDQPTLWWFVVRDSEDPWQIIFQAAQKTVFKTRSQAIEAIYGEPIPPAELFVSFGKPQVNHDLLPPLLVGELQCYWTQKPGYTLSEEEFRQILYDFAFLRKTWQVDKTERTQAALAFRQHWERGPILGLGQQLGPFWYPQSTSIESEL
;
A
#
# COMPACT_ATOMS: atom_id res chain seq x y z
N MET A 1 14.97 16.72 -22.42
CA MET A 1 13.90 15.95 -21.72
C MET A 1 12.94 15.46 -22.79
N ARG A 2 12.49 14.20 -22.74
CA ARG A 2 11.36 13.77 -23.58
C ARG A 2 10.12 14.58 -23.17
N PRO A 3 9.22 14.95 -24.10
CA PRO A 3 7.96 15.58 -23.72
C PRO A 3 7.22 14.68 -22.72
N THR A 4 6.55 15.30 -21.75
CA THR A 4 5.67 14.57 -20.82
C THR A 4 4.54 13.97 -21.64
N PRO A 5 4.31 12.64 -21.57
CA PRO A 5 3.22 12.03 -22.33
C PRO A 5 1.88 12.59 -21.84
N THR A 6 0.89 12.64 -22.71
CA THR A 6 -0.50 12.81 -22.29
C THR A 6 -0.94 11.60 -21.46
N LEU A 7 -1.97 11.78 -20.64
CA LEU A 7 -2.56 10.66 -19.89
C LEU A 7 -3.00 9.54 -20.84
N ALA A 8 -3.63 9.87 -21.96
CA ALA A 8 -4.08 8.89 -22.96
C ALA A 8 -2.92 8.06 -23.53
N GLU A 9 -1.79 8.70 -23.88
CA GLU A 9 -0.59 7.99 -24.33
C GLU A 9 -0.01 7.11 -23.23
N PHE A 10 0.04 7.59 -21.99
CA PHE A 10 0.57 6.83 -20.87
C PHE A 10 -0.29 5.60 -20.54
N LEU A 11 -1.62 5.74 -20.57
CA LEU A 11 -2.55 4.63 -20.33
C LEU A 11 -2.34 3.48 -21.32
N HIS A 12 -1.92 3.77 -22.56
CA HIS A 12 -1.65 2.77 -23.60
C HIS A 12 -0.16 2.41 -23.74
N ALA A 13 0.73 2.97 -22.92
CA ALA A 13 2.15 2.69 -23.00
C ALA A 13 2.48 1.23 -22.63
N PRO A 14 3.53 0.63 -23.22
CA PRO A 14 3.95 -0.72 -22.85
C PRO A 14 4.46 -0.76 -21.39
N LEU A 15 4.30 -1.90 -20.72
CA LEU A 15 4.73 -2.08 -19.32
C LEU A 15 6.22 -1.74 -19.10
N THR A 16 7.07 -1.95 -20.11
CA THR A 16 8.49 -1.56 -20.05
C THR A 16 8.69 -0.07 -19.82
N THR A 17 7.83 0.78 -20.40
CA THR A 17 7.83 2.24 -20.17
C THR A 17 7.26 2.57 -18.79
N ILE A 18 6.16 1.92 -18.39
CA ILE A 18 5.53 2.16 -17.08
C ILE A 18 6.49 1.83 -15.92
N ARG A 19 7.20 0.69 -16.02
CA ARG A 19 8.18 0.23 -15.03
C ARG A 19 9.34 1.21 -14.80
N GLN A 20 9.67 2.05 -15.78
CA GLN A 20 10.76 3.03 -15.65
C GLN A 20 10.40 4.21 -14.76
N VAL A 21 9.11 4.46 -14.53
CA VAL A 21 8.63 5.59 -13.73
C VAL A 21 7.92 5.19 -12.46
N ALA A 22 7.66 3.90 -12.26
CA ALA A 22 7.06 3.38 -11.04
C ALA A 22 8.00 3.58 -9.83
N PRO A 23 7.47 3.87 -8.64
CA PRO A 23 8.28 3.95 -7.42
C PRO A 23 8.84 2.57 -7.07
N ALA A 24 10.03 2.53 -6.48
CA ALA A 24 10.62 1.26 -6.07
C ALA A 24 9.86 0.62 -4.90
N THR A 25 9.43 1.44 -3.93
CA THR A 25 8.71 1.01 -2.73
C THR A 25 7.32 1.65 -2.67
N MET A 26 6.31 0.80 -2.45
CA MET A 26 4.91 1.19 -2.30
C MET A 26 4.32 0.57 -1.03
N VAL A 27 3.41 1.30 -0.38
CA VAL A 27 2.52 0.74 0.64
C VAL A 27 1.12 0.66 0.06
N PHE A 28 0.47 -0.50 0.19
CA PHE A 28 -0.91 -0.70 -0.24
C PHE A 28 -1.75 -1.18 0.93
N SER A 29 -2.70 -0.37 1.37
CA SER A 29 -3.62 -0.74 2.46
C SER A 29 -5.05 -0.73 1.95
N SER A 30 -5.54 -1.88 1.49
CA SER A 30 -6.96 -1.99 1.13
C SER A 30 -7.85 -1.98 2.37
N GLY A 31 -9.15 -1.75 2.16
CA GLY A 31 -10.15 -1.79 3.22
C GLY A 31 -11.52 -2.11 2.65
N GLY A 32 -12.47 -2.41 3.53
CA GLY A 32 -13.84 -2.71 3.09
C GLY A 32 -14.00 -4.05 2.38
N SER A 33 -13.08 -5.02 2.53
CA SER A 33 -13.23 -6.36 1.94
C SER A 33 -14.54 -7.06 2.33
N ARG A 34 -15.02 -6.91 3.57
CA ARG A 34 -16.36 -7.39 3.98
C ARG A 34 -17.50 -6.67 3.25
N ARG A 35 -17.38 -5.35 3.02
CA ARG A 35 -18.34 -4.59 2.21
C ARG A 35 -18.34 -5.10 0.78
N LYS A 36 -17.17 -5.41 0.21
CA LYS A 36 -17.05 -5.99 -1.13
C LYS A 36 -17.70 -7.38 -1.21
N ALA A 37 -17.53 -8.22 -0.18
CA ALA A 37 -18.20 -9.53 -0.10
C ALA A 37 -19.73 -9.37 -0.05
N ALA A 38 -20.24 -8.46 0.77
CA ALA A 38 -21.68 -8.15 0.83
C ALA A 38 -22.23 -7.67 -0.54
N LEU A 39 -21.49 -6.80 -1.25
CA LEU A 39 -21.86 -6.36 -2.61
C LEU A 39 -21.81 -7.49 -3.65
N ALA A 40 -21.06 -8.56 -3.37
CA ALA A 40 -20.99 -9.76 -4.21
C ALA A 40 -21.99 -10.85 -3.78
N ASN A 41 -22.91 -10.56 -2.84
CA ASN A 41 -23.83 -11.52 -2.23
C ASN A 41 -23.13 -12.71 -1.57
N MET A 42 -21.93 -12.49 -1.01
CA MET A 42 -21.16 -13.49 -0.29
C MET A 42 -21.20 -13.23 1.22
N SER A 43 -21.20 -14.31 2.00
CA SER A 43 -20.97 -14.20 3.44
C SER A 43 -19.60 -13.58 3.71
N ALA A 44 -19.52 -12.66 4.66
CA ALA A 44 -18.26 -12.05 5.10
C ALA A 44 -17.60 -12.84 6.26
N ALA A 45 -17.95 -14.12 6.40
CA ALA A 45 -17.51 -15.00 7.47
C ALA A 45 -17.01 -16.35 6.92
N GLY A 46 -16.13 -16.99 7.68
CA GLY A 46 -15.62 -18.33 7.38
C GLY A 46 -14.53 -18.38 6.29
N GLU A 47 -14.12 -19.60 5.96
CA GLU A 47 -13.01 -19.85 5.04
C GLU A 47 -13.30 -19.42 3.59
N GLU A 48 -14.55 -19.53 3.14
CA GLU A 48 -14.93 -19.15 1.77
C GLU A 48 -14.65 -17.66 1.52
N TYR A 49 -15.04 -16.81 2.47
CA TYR A 49 -14.74 -15.38 2.44
C TYR A 49 -13.22 -15.12 2.40
N ALA A 50 -12.45 -15.81 3.25
CA ALA A 50 -11.00 -15.68 3.30
C ALA A 50 -10.37 -16.05 1.94
N ARG A 51 -10.75 -17.18 1.36
CA ARG A 51 -10.27 -17.63 0.03
C ARG A 51 -10.61 -16.67 -1.08
N TRP A 52 -11.88 -16.23 -1.14
CA TRP A 52 -12.32 -15.29 -2.15
C TRP A 52 -11.61 -13.93 -2.02
N SER A 53 -11.50 -13.40 -0.80
CA SER A 53 -10.81 -12.13 -0.56
C SER A 53 -9.33 -12.22 -0.92
N HIS A 54 -8.71 -13.37 -0.65
CA HIS A 54 -7.31 -13.64 -0.96
C HIS A 54 -7.06 -13.68 -2.48
N GLN A 55 -7.94 -14.30 -3.27
CA GLN A 55 -7.84 -14.29 -4.73
C GLN A 55 -7.88 -12.87 -5.33
N GLN A 56 -8.69 -11.97 -4.76
CA GLN A 56 -8.72 -10.57 -5.21
C GLN A 56 -7.43 -9.84 -4.83
N LEU A 57 -6.87 -10.12 -3.64
CA LEU A 57 -5.57 -9.59 -3.23
C LEU A 57 -4.50 -9.98 -4.25
N LEU A 58 -4.39 -11.27 -4.62
CA LEU A 58 -3.38 -11.76 -5.56
C LEU A 58 -3.41 -11.00 -6.91
N LYS A 59 -4.60 -10.73 -7.45
CA LYS A 59 -4.75 -9.92 -8.67
C LYS A 59 -4.18 -8.50 -8.54
N CYS A 60 -4.37 -7.86 -7.38
CA CYS A 60 -3.76 -6.56 -7.12
C CYS A 60 -2.23 -6.66 -7.00
N LEU A 61 -1.72 -7.71 -6.36
CA LEU A 61 -0.27 -7.94 -6.25
C LEU A 61 0.38 -8.14 -7.62
N GLU A 62 -0.22 -8.97 -8.48
CA GLU A 62 0.20 -9.14 -9.88
C GLU A 62 0.21 -7.81 -10.62
N LEU A 63 -0.84 -6.99 -10.46
CA LEU A 63 -0.92 -5.66 -11.06
C LEU A 63 0.25 -4.78 -10.62
N PHE A 64 0.53 -4.68 -9.32
CA PHE A 64 1.61 -3.82 -8.82
C PHE A 64 3.00 -4.29 -9.27
N PHE A 65 3.31 -5.58 -9.11
CA PHE A 65 4.62 -6.11 -9.48
C PHE A 65 4.85 -6.10 -10.99
N SER A 66 3.82 -6.39 -11.80
CA SER A 66 3.93 -6.29 -13.27
C SER A 66 4.21 -4.87 -13.75
N HIS A 67 3.89 -3.84 -12.95
CA HIS A 67 4.08 -2.42 -13.25
C HIS A 67 5.38 -1.84 -12.67
N GLY A 68 6.22 -2.64 -12.01
CA GLY A 68 7.59 -2.27 -11.64
C GLY A 68 7.82 -1.91 -10.18
N ILE A 69 6.81 -2.07 -9.32
CA ILE A 69 7.02 -2.00 -7.87
C ILE A 69 8.01 -3.10 -7.47
N LYS A 70 9.05 -2.76 -6.70
CA LYS A 70 10.04 -3.73 -6.21
C LYS A 70 9.75 -4.18 -4.80
N HIS A 71 9.35 -3.28 -3.91
CA HIS A 71 8.95 -3.61 -2.54
C HIS A 71 7.52 -3.15 -2.30
N LEU A 72 6.64 -4.10 -2.02
CA LEU A 72 5.24 -3.82 -1.72
C LEU A 72 4.96 -4.17 -0.27
N PHE A 73 4.64 -3.16 0.53
CA PHE A 73 4.24 -3.31 1.93
C PHE A 73 2.73 -3.39 2.04
N LEU A 74 2.25 -4.44 2.68
CA LEU A 74 0.84 -4.78 2.82
C LEU A 74 0.52 -4.99 4.32
N PRO A 75 -0.13 -4.01 4.99
CA PRO A 75 -0.65 -4.21 6.33
C PRO A 75 -1.76 -5.25 6.26
N MET A 76 -1.54 -6.37 6.92
CA MET A 76 -2.51 -7.46 6.95
C MET A 76 -3.46 -7.30 8.12
N LEU A 77 -2.90 -7.13 9.32
CA LEU A 77 -3.63 -6.91 10.56
C LEU A 77 -3.07 -5.66 11.24
N LEU A 78 -3.98 -4.80 11.70
CA LEU A 78 -3.69 -3.58 12.43
C LEU A 78 -4.40 -3.63 13.79
N PRO A 79 -4.12 -2.71 14.73
CA PRO A 79 -4.68 -2.77 16.08
C PRO A 79 -6.21 -2.90 16.13
N ASN A 80 -6.92 -2.23 15.21
CA ASN A 80 -8.39 -2.30 15.14
C ASN A 80 -8.93 -3.72 14.89
N GLN A 81 -8.23 -4.55 14.11
CA GLN A 81 -8.63 -5.94 13.86
C GLN A 81 -8.49 -6.79 15.12
N PHE A 82 -7.45 -6.54 15.93
CA PHE A 82 -7.26 -7.21 17.23
C PHE A 82 -8.26 -6.73 18.29
N GLN A 83 -8.84 -5.54 18.13
CA GLN A 83 -9.90 -5.02 18.98
C GLN A 83 -11.30 -5.50 18.56
N GLU A 84 -11.45 -6.14 17.40
CA GLU A 84 -12.76 -6.57 16.90
C GLU A 84 -13.37 -7.70 17.76
N THR A 85 -14.65 -7.57 18.11
CA THR A 85 -15.36 -8.51 19.01
C THR A 85 -16.29 -9.49 18.27
N THR A 86 -16.14 -9.64 16.95
CA THR A 86 -16.91 -10.61 16.17
C THR A 86 -16.57 -12.04 16.66
N PRO A 87 -17.57 -12.90 16.94
CA PRO A 87 -17.33 -14.24 17.47
C PRO A 87 -16.31 -15.02 16.64
N ASN A 88 -15.37 -15.67 17.32
CA ASN A 88 -14.29 -16.49 16.76
C ASN A 88 -13.30 -15.74 15.84
N TYR A 89 -13.47 -14.44 15.57
CA TYR A 89 -12.61 -13.72 14.63
C TYR A 89 -11.15 -13.69 15.09
N ARG A 90 -10.91 -13.31 16.34
CA ARG A 90 -9.55 -13.20 16.90
C ARG A 90 -8.81 -14.54 16.96
N GLU A 91 -9.53 -15.65 17.15
CA GLU A 91 -8.96 -16.99 17.23
C GLU A 91 -8.42 -17.46 15.86
N HIS A 92 -9.01 -16.99 14.77
CA HIS A 92 -8.69 -17.44 13.40
C HIS A 92 -7.84 -16.44 12.61
N ILE A 93 -7.80 -15.17 13.03
CA ILE A 93 -7.25 -14.10 12.21
C ILE A 93 -5.78 -14.31 11.83
N GLU A 94 -4.97 -14.79 12.76
CA GLU A 94 -3.56 -15.11 12.51
C GLU A 94 -3.39 -16.36 11.66
N GLN A 95 -4.27 -17.36 11.84
CA GLN A 95 -4.27 -18.56 11.02
C GLN A 95 -4.59 -18.23 9.56
N TRP A 96 -5.51 -17.30 9.32
CA TRP A 96 -5.81 -16.82 7.96
C TRP A 96 -4.64 -16.07 7.33
N VAL A 97 -3.94 -15.24 8.11
CA VAL A 97 -2.71 -14.57 7.64
C VAL A 97 -1.63 -15.61 7.30
N ALA A 98 -1.35 -16.54 8.22
CA ALA A 98 -0.37 -17.60 8.01
C ALA A 98 -0.72 -18.50 6.82
N TRP A 99 -2.00 -18.83 6.63
CA TRP A 99 -2.47 -19.59 5.48
C TRP A 99 -2.31 -18.81 4.16
N GLY A 100 -2.74 -17.55 4.12
CA GLY A 100 -2.63 -16.70 2.92
C GLY A 100 -1.20 -16.34 2.56
N ALA A 101 -0.32 -16.24 3.56
CA ALA A 101 1.09 -15.92 3.35
C ALA A 101 1.96 -17.15 3.06
N ALA A 102 1.68 -18.32 3.65
CA ALA A 102 2.66 -19.41 3.68
C ALA A 102 2.09 -20.80 3.45
N SER A 103 0.82 -20.98 3.07
CA SER A 103 0.34 -22.31 2.66
C SER A 103 1.11 -22.85 1.45
N GLN A 104 1.14 -24.17 1.26
CA GLN A 104 1.90 -24.80 0.16
C GLN A 104 1.51 -24.24 -1.22
N THR A 105 0.21 -24.08 -1.46
CA THR A 105 -0.32 -23.46 -2.68
C THR A 105 0.21 -22.03 -2.88
N MET A 106 0.42 -21.28 -1.80
CA MET A 106 0.94 -19.91 -1.88
C MET A 106 2.44 -19.86 -2.14
N LEU A 107 3.21 -20.76 -1.53
CA LEU A 107 4.64 -20.89 -1.81
C LEU A 107 4.88 -21.22 -3.30
N GLU A 108 4.10 -22.16 -3.84
CA GLU A 108 4.12 -22.51 -5.28
C GLU A 108 3.76 -21.31 -6.16
N TYR A 109 2.71 -20.59 -5.79
CA TYR A 109 2.27 -19.40 -6.53
C TYR A 109 3.34 -18.30 -6.55
N TYR A 110 3.99 -18.01 -5.42
CA TYR A 110 5.07 -17.01 -5.38
C TYR A 110 6.29 -17.45 -6.18
N GLN A 111 6.61 -18.75 -6.16
CA GLN A 111 7.69 -19.30 -6.98
C GLN A 111 7.40 -19.14 -8.48
N GLU A 112 6.18 -19.45 -8.92
CA GLU A 112 5.76 -19.27 -10.32
C GLU A 112 5.86 -17.80 -10.76
N HIS A 113 5.53 -16.87 -9.87
CA HIS A 113 5.57 -15.42 -10.15
C HIS A 113 6.94 -14.78 -9.89
N ASN A 114 7.94 -15.55 -9.45
CA ASN A 114 9.28 -15.07 -9.10
C ASN A 114 9.25 -13.94 -8.04
N TRP A 115 8.41 -14.09 -7.03
CA TRP A 115 8.30 -13.15 -5.91
C TRP A 115 8.97 -13.70 -4.66
N ARG A 116 9.61 -12.80 -3.92
CA ARG A 116 10.04 -13.05 -2.56
C ARG A 116 8.98 -12.56 -1.60
N VAL A 117 8.71 -13.32 -0.54
CA VAL A 117 7.72 -12.91 0.46
C VAL A 117 8.35 -12.89 1.84
N ARG A 118 7.99 -11.88 2.62
CA ARG A 118 8.45 -11.66 3.99
C ARG A 118 7.24 -11.36 4.86
N LEU A 119 7.18 -12.02 6.00
CA LEU A 119 6.15 -11.79 7.01
C LEU A 119 6.80 -11.15 8.23
N LEU A 120 6.38 -9.93 8.51
CA LEU A 120 6.86 -9.13 9.63
C LEU A 120 5.79 -9.11 10.71
N ASP A 121 6.12 -9.66 11.87
CA ASP A 121 5.27 -9.61 13.05
C ASP A 121 5.93 -8.70 14.09
N THR A 122 5.17 -7.74 14.59
CA THR A 122 5.70 -6.75 15.53
C THR A 122 5.73 -7.25 16.98
N GLN A 123 4.95 -8.29 17.30
CA GLN A 123 5.06 -9.02 18.55
C GLN A 123 4.97 -10.51 18.27
N TYR A 124 5.87 -11.31 18.84
CA TYR A 124 5.98 -12.74 18.54
C TYR A 124 4.64 -13.50 18.64
N SER A 125 4.19 -14.07 17.52
CA SER A 125 3.21 -15.16 17.47
C SER A 125 3.87 -16.46 16.98
N PRO A 126 3.69 -17.60 17.67
CA PRO A 126 4.16 -18.90 17.18
C PRO A 126 3.62 -19.24 15.78
N ILE A 127 2.36 -18.87 15.50
CA ILE A 127 1.69 -19.16 14.22
C ILE A 127 2.34 -18.36 13.09
N LEU A 128 2.57 -17.07 13.32
CA LEU A 128 3.20 -16.20 12.32
C LEU A 128 4.71 -16.47 12.20
N ALA A 129 5.39 -16.87 13.28
CA ALA A 129 6.78 -17.26 13.25
C ALA A 129 7.02 -18.52 12.39
N ASP A 130 6.17 -19.54 12.51
CA ASP A 130 6.20 -20.73 11.64
C ASP A 130 5.98 -20.34 10.16
N ALA A 131 4.98 -19.50 9.89
CA ALA A 131 4.71 -19.03 8.54
C ALA A 131 5.89 -18.22 7.96
N ALA A 132 6.50 -17.33 8.75
CA ALA A 132 7.67 -16.55 8.35
C ALA A 132 8.88 -17.44 8.04
N GLN A 133 9.08 -18.52 8.80
CA GLN A 133 10.15 -19.49 8.51
C GLN A 133 9.92 -20.23 7.20
N ARG A 134 8.68 -20.67 6.91
CA ARG A 134 8.34 -21.35 5.65
C ARG A 134 8.47 -20.44 4.42
N LEU A 135 8.39 -19.13 4.60
CA LEU A 135 8.60 -18.14 3.53
C LEU A 135 10.08 -17.95 3.14
N GLN A 136 11.03 -18.42 3.95
CA GLN A 136 12.45 -18.34 3.61
C GLN A 136 12.80 -19.41 2.57
N GLN A 137 13.00 -19.00 1.31
CA GLN A 137 13.28 -19.92 0.23
C GLN A 137 14.77 -19.88 -0.16
N PRO A 138 15.42 -21.02 -0.46
CA PRO A 138 16.84 -21.06 -0.84
C PRO A 138 17.18 -20.29 -2.12
N TYR A 139 16.18 -20.04 -2.97
CA TYR A 139 16.32 -19.34 -4.26
C TYR A 139 15.92 -17.86 -4.18
N ASP A 140 15.71 -17.32 -2.98
CA ASP A 140 15.47 -15.90 -2.78
C ASP A 140 16.67 -15.08 -3.27
N HIS A 141 16.43 -14.07 -4.11
CA HIS A 141 17.44 -13.14 -4.61
C HIS A 141 17.01 -11.68 -4.39
N PRO A 142 17.93 -10.76 -4.02
CA PRO A 142 17.61 -9.35 -3.76
C PRO A 142 16.96 -8.59 -4.94
N ASP A 143 17.17 -9.05 -6.18
CA ASP A 143 16.57 -8.44 -7.38
C ASP A 143 15.09 -8.82 -7.61
N GLN A 144 14.57 -9.81 -6.87
CA GLN A 144 13.17 -10.21 -6.99
C GLN A 144 12.23 -9.16 -6.36
N PRO A 145 11.06 -8.91 -6.97
CA PRO A 145 10.00 -8.17 -6.29
C PRO A 145 9.67 -8.84 -4.96
N THR A 146 9.59 -8.04 -3.91
CA THR A 146 9.41 -8.50 -2.54
C THR A 146 8.09 -7.98 -1.97
N LEU A 147 7.25 -8.91 -1.55
CA LEU A 147 6.01 -8.65 -0.83
C LEU A 147 6.25 -8.73 0.67
N TRP A 148 5.99 -7.64 1.37
CA TRP A 148 6.11 -7.52 2.82
C TRP A 148 4.73 -7.52 3.46
N TRP A 149 4.33 -8.67 3.95
CA TRP A 149 3.18 -8.79 4.84
C TRP A 149 3.61 -8.26 6.20
N PHE A 150 2.81 -7.40 6.82
CA PHE A 150 3.11 -7.00 8.18
C PHE A 150 1.87 -6.93 9.08
N VAL A 151 2.10 -7.24 10.35
CA VAL A 151 1.09 -7.35 11.41
C VAL A 151 1.47 -6.45 12.57
N VAL A 152 0.62 -5.46 12.85
CA VAL A 152 0.75 -4.50 13.97
C VAL A 152 -0.39 -4.74 14.95
N ARG A 153 -0.08 -4.99 16.23
CA ARG A 153 -1.09 -5.34 17.25
C ARG A 153 -1.44 -4.15 18.12
N ASP A 154 -0.42 -3.38 18.47
CA ASP A 154 -0.49 -2.13 19.21
C ASP A 154 0.18 -1.02 18.41
N SER A 155 -0.32 0.21 18.58
CA SER A 155 0.21 1.38 17.90
C SER A 155 1.66 1.68 18.28
N GLU A 156 2.12 1.30 19.47
CA GLU A 156 3.51 1.52 19.87
C GLU A 156 4.49 0.49 19.25
N ASP A 157 3.99 -0.61 18.68
CA ASP A 157 4.80 -1.73 18.22
C ASP A 157 5.87 -1.38 17.16
N PRO A 158 5.58 -0.57 16.12
CA PRO A 158 6.58 -0.20 15.13
C PRO A 158 7.77 0.56 15.74
N TRP A 159 7.53 1.35 16.80
CA TRP A 159 8.59 2.04 17.53
C TRP A 159 9.41 1.08 18.40
N GLN A 160 8.77 0.10 19.04
CA GLN A 160 9.46 -0.92 19.82
C GLN A 160 10.45 -1.73 18.98
N ILE A 161 10.11 -2.07 17.74
CA ILE A 161 11.05 -2.74 16.82
C ILE A 161 12.29 -1.89 16.58
N ILE A 162 12.12 -0.57 16.36
CA ILE A 162 13.23 0.34 16.12
C ILE A 162 14.14 0.42 17.36
N PHE A 163 13.56 0.52 18.55
CA PHE A 163 14.32 0.55 19.79
C PHE A 163 15.05 -0.76 20.07
N GLN A 164 14.41 -1.91 19.82
CA GLN A 164 15.05 -3.22 19.96
C GLN A 164 16.21 -3.41 18.96
N ALA A 165 16.05 -2.92 17.73
CA ALA A 165 17.12 -2.95 16.74
C ALA A 165 18.30 -2.05 17.17
N ALA A 166 18.01 -0.86 17.70
CA ALA A 166 19.03 0.07 18.20
C ALA A 166 19.83 -0.49 19.40
N GLN A 167 19.21 -1.35 20.21
CA GLN A 167 19.89 -2.03 21.32
C GLN A 167 20.82 -3.16 20.84
N LYS A 168 20.51 -3.81 19.72
CA LYS A 168 21.27 -4.95 19.19
C LYS A 168 22.38 -4.52 18.21
N THR A 169 22.16 -3.44 17.48
CA THR A 169 23.02 -2.98 16.40
C THR A 169 23.20 -1.47 16.47
N VAL A 170 24.45 -1.00 16.33
CA VAL A 170 24.72 0.43 16.22
C VAL A 170 24.50 0.88 14.77
N PHE A 171 23.37 1.52 14.49
CA PHE A 171 23.14 2.25 13.24
C PHE A 171 23.22 3.77 13.47
N LYS A 172 23.72 4.49 12.46
CA LYS A 172 23.87 5.97 12.46
C LYS A 172 23.02 6.65 11.40
N THR A 173 22.42 5.88 10.49
CA THR A 173 21.58 6.39 9.41
C THR A 173 20.29 5.60 9.33
N ARG A 174 19.27 6.22 8.72
CA ARG A 174 18.00 5.56 8.41
C ARG A 174 18.19 4.29 7.57
N SER A 175 19.05 4.33 6.56
CA SER A 175 19.35 3.17 5.70
C SER A 175 19.93 2.00 6.50
N GLN A 176 20.84 2.27 7.44
CA GLN A 176 21.39 1.24 8.33
C GLN A 176 20.32 0.68 9.28
N ALA A 177 19.40 1.52 9.77
CA ALA A 177 18.29 1.06 10.60
C ALA A 177 17.31 0.16 9.81
N ILE A 178 17.01 0.52 8.55
CA ILE A 178 16.21 -0.30 7.64
C ILE A 178 16.88 -1.65 7.44
N GLU A 179 18.16 -1.69 7.07
CA GLU A 179 18.87 -2.95 6.86
C GLU A 179 18.92 -3.82 8.13
N ALA A 180 19.10 -3.21 9.30
CA ALA A 180 19.09 -3.93 10.58
C ALA A 180 17.73 -4.56 10.93
N ILE A 181 16.62 -3.95 10.51
CA ILE A 181 15.26 -4.39 10.83
C ILE A 181 14.70 -5.35 9.77
N TYR A 182 14.90 -5.04 8.49
CA TYR A 182 14.32 -5.78 7.37
C TYR A 182 15.30 -6.78 6.74
N GLY A 183 16.58 -6.74 7.12
CA GLY A 183 17.63 -7.64 6.63
C GLY A 183 18.23 -7.25 5.27
N GLU A 184 17.78 -6.15 4.67
CA GLU A 184 18.28 -5.65 3.40
C GLU A 184 18.02 -4.15 3.22
N PRO A 185 18.75 -3.46 2.32
CA PRO A 185 18.47 -2.07 2.00
C PRO A 185 17.15 -1.94 1.23
N ILE A 186 16.19 -1.21 1.80
CA ILE A 186 14.90 -0.89 1.18
C ILE A 186 14.82 0.64 1.01
N PRO A 187 14.58 1.17 -0.21
CA PRO A 187 14.37 2.60 -0.38
C PRO A 187 13.06 3.02 0.32
N PRO A 188 13.00 4.26 0.85
CA PRO A 188 11.75 4.81 1.38
C PRO A 188 10.58 4.64 0.41
N ALA A 189 9.40 4.34 0.94
CA ALA A 189 8.15 4.35 0.20
C ALA A 189 7.87 5.76 -0.33
N GLU A 190 7.50 5.84 -1.60
CA GLU A 190 7.15 7.09 -2.31
C GLU A 190 5.67 7.11 -2.72
N LEU A 191 4.99 5.96 -2.64
CA LEU A 191 3.58 5.82 -3.02
C LEU A 191 2.81 5.06 -1.93
N PHE A 192 1.69 5.65 -1.51
CA PHE A 192 0.72 5.02 -0.61
C PHE A 192 -0.65 5.00 -1.27
N VAL A 193 -1.21 3.81 -1.47
CA VAL A 193 -2.57 3.64 -1.97
C VAL A 193 -3.40 2.98 -0.87
N SER A 194 -4.46 3.65 -0.43
CA SER A 194 -5.34 3.17 0.64
C SER A 194 -6.81 3.32 0.31
N PHE A 195 -7.69 2.94 1.23
CA PHE A 195 -9.13 2.92 1.05
C PHE A 195 -9.85 3.80 2.08
N GLY A 196 -10.91 4.46 1.65
CA GLY A 196 -11.85 5.15 2.55
C GLY A 196 -11.32 6.51 3.00
N LYS A 197 -11.17 6.70 4.31
CA LYS A 197 -10.83 7.99 4.90
C LYS A 197 -9.36 8.34 4.65
N PRO A 198 -9.03 9.61 4.32
CA PRO A 198 -7.65 10.02 4.12
C PRO A 198 -6.88 10.17 5.43
N GLN A 199 -6.55 9.03 6.03
CA GLN A 199 -5.85 8.94 7.30
C GLN A 199 -4.56 8.15 7.14
N VAL A 200 -3.55 8.58 7.89
CA VAL A 200 -2.23 7.95 7.94
C VAL A 200 -1.83 7.87 9.41
N ASN A 201 -1.33 6.72 9.84
CA ASN A 201 -0.75 6.50 11.15
C ASN A 201 0.48 5.57 11.02
N HIS A 202 1.21 5.38 12.11
CA HIS A 202 2.40 4.52 12.14
C HIS A 202 2.04 3.02 12.06
N ASP A 203 0.79 2.63 12.36
CA ASP A 203 0.33 1.26 12.14
C ASP A 203 0.29 0.93 10.64
N LEU A 204 -0.07 1.90 9.79
CA LEU A 204 -0.19 1.73 8.34
C LEU A 204 1.13 1.89 7.60
N LEU A 205 1.99 2.78 8.09
CA LEU A 205 3.26 3.13 7.47
C LEU A 205 4.41 2.87 8.43
N PRO A 206 5.23 1.82 8.19
CA PRO A 206 6.40 1.58 9.02
C PRO A 206 7.28 2.85 9.07
N PRO A 207 7.56 3.42 10.26
CA PRO A 207 8.10 4.78 10.37
C PRO A 207 9.39 5.02 9.59
N LEU A 208 10.29 4.03 9.57
CA LEU A 208 11.55 4.10 8.82
C LEU A 208 11.40 4.02 7.31
N LEU A 209 10.21 3.73 6.78
CA LEU A 209 9.96 3.64 5.34
C LEU A 209 9.21 4.85 4.77
N VAL A 210 8.82 5.84 5.59
CA VAL A 210 8.14 7.06 5.11
C VAL A 210 9.09 7.98 4.32
N GLY A 211 8.95 8.07 3.00
CA GLY A 211 9.66 9.02 2.13
C GLY A 211 8.84 10.28 1.81
N GLU A 212 9.04 10.85 0.62
CA GLU A 212 8.11 11.83 0.03
C GLU A 212 6.85 11.09 -0.49
N LEU A 213 6.00 10.65 0.44
CA LEU A 213 4.85 9.82 0.13
C LEU A 213 3.75 10.59 -0.63
N GLN A 214 3.45 10.10 -1.82
CA GLN A 214 2.27 10.50 -2.57
C GLN A 214 1.11 9.56 -2.23
N CYS A 215 0.03 10.13 -1.69
CA CYS A 215 -1.06 9.35 -1.11
C CYS A 215 -2.32 9.40 -1.98
N TYR A 216 -2.96 8.24 -2.16
CA TYR A 216 -4.19 8.05 -2.93
C TYR A 216 -5.19 7.23 -2.13
N TRP A 217 -6.47 7.62 -2.16
CA TRP A 217 -7.54 6.93 -1.43
C TRP A 217 -8.66 6.52 -2.38
N THR A 218 -8.82 5.21 -2.56
CA THR A 218 -9.94 4.63 -3.31
C THR A 218 -11.20 4.54 -2.43
N GLN A 219 -12.37 4.69 -3.06
CA GLN A 219 -13.67 4.40 -2.43
C GLN A 219 -14.28 3.06 -2.86
N LYS A 220 -13.64 2.35 -3.81
CA LYS A 220 -14.06 1.01 -4.21
C LYS A 220 -13.59 0.01 -3.15
N PRO A 221 -14.50 -0.73 -2.49
CA PRO A 221 -14.13 -1.60 -1.37
C PRO A 221 -13.38 -2.85 -1.83
N GLY A 222 -12.46 -3.31 -1.00
CA GLY A 222 -11.67 -4.52 -1.21
C GLY A 222 -10.46 -4.29 -2.14
N TYR A 223 -9.98 -5.39 -2.71
CA TYR A 223 -8.82 -5.42 -3.62
C TYR A 223 -9.29 -5.29 -5.07
N THR A 224 -9.76 -4.10 -5.46
CA THR A 224 -10.48 -3.90 -6.74
C THR A 224 -9.89 -2.83 -7.64
N LEU A 225 -8.64 -2.43 -7.44
CA LEU A 225 -8.00 -1.43 -8.29
C LEU A 225 -7.79 -2.02 -9.69
N SER A 226 -8.29 -1.36 -10.73
CA SER A 226 -8.05 -1.79 -12.11
C SER A 226 -6.67 -1.36 -12.60
N GLU A 227 -6.21 -1.95 -13.70
CA GLU A 227 -4.97 -1.52 -14.36
C GLU A 227 -5.05 -0.06 -14.81
N GLU A 228 -6.18 0.36 -15.38
CA GLU A 228 -6.39 1.74 -15.80
C GLU A 228 -6.29 2.71 -14.62
N GLU A 229 -6.94 2.41 -13.49
CA GLU A 229 -6.88 3.23 -12.28
C GLU A 229 -5.47 3.30 -11.71
N PHE A 230 -4.74 2.19 -11.70
CA PHE A 230 -3.36 2.19 -11.23
C PHE A 230 -2.43 2.96 -12.15
N ARG A 231 -2.62 2.87 -13.48
CA ARG A 231 -1.86 3.68 -14.44
C ARG A 231 -2.18 5.17 -14.30
N GLN A 232 -3.41 5.56 -13.98
CA GLN A 232 -3.75 6.95 -13.64
C GLN A 232 -2.99 7.43 -12.39
N ILE A 233 -2.90 6.60 -11.34
CA ILE A 233 -2.10 6.88 -10.15
C ILE A 233 -0.62 7.06 -10.51
N LEU A 234 -0.04 6.14 -11.30
CA LEU A 234 1.36 6.21 -11.71
C LEU A 234 1.64 7.43 -12.61
N TYR A 235 0.69 7.83 -13.44
CA TYR A 235 0.81 9.04 -14.27
C TYR A 235 0.90 10.31 -13.40
N ASP A 236 -0.04 10.46 -12.46
CA ASP A 236 -0.04 11.58 -11.50
C ASP A 236 1.28 11.60 -10.70
N PHE A 237 1.69 10.41 -10.22
CA PHE A 237 2.93 10.21 -9.47
C PHE A 237 4.18 10.68 -10.21
N ALA A 238 4.32 10.24 -11.46
CA ALA A 238 5.53 10.45 -12.24
C ALA A 238 5.61 11.86 -12.85
N PHE A 239 4.47 12.43 -13.28
CA PHE A 239 4.48 13.59 -14.18
C PHE A 239 3.78 14.83 -13.65
N LEU A 240 2.74 14.70 -12.81
CA LEU A 240 1.94 15.86 -12.40
C LEU A 240 2.41 16.47 -11.08
N ARG A 241 2.94 15.65 -10.17
CA ARG A 241 3.25 16.05 -8.79
C ARG A 241 4.57 16.80 -8.65
N LYS A 242 5.52 16.54 -9.55
CA LYS A 242 6.83 17.19 -9.57
C LYS A 242 6.75 18.58 -10.18
N THR A 243 6.25 19.54 -9.38
CA THR A 243 6.09 20.95 -9.79
C THR A 243 7.21 21.88 -9.32
N TRP A 244 8.19 21.37 -8.57
CA TRP A 244 9.26 22.19 -8.01
C TRP A 244 10.20 22.72 -9.11
N GLN A 245 10.54 24.00 -9.00
CA GLN A 245 11.49 24.71 -9.85
C GLN A 245 12.36 25.59 -8.94
N VAL A 246 13.63 25.77 -9.30
CA VAL A 246 14.57 26.63 -8.55
C VAL A 246 14.07 28.07 -8.56
N ASP A 247 13.80 28.60 -9.75
CA ASP A 247 13.14 29.89 -9.93
C ASP A 247 11.62 29.68 -9.95
N LYS A 248 10.92 30.39 -9.08
CA LYS A 248 9.45 30.31 -8.92
C LYS A 248 8.73 31.55 -9.44
N THR A 249 9.45 32.49 -10.08
CA THR A 249 8.91 33.79 -10.49
C THR A 249 7.77 33.63 -11.49
N GLU A 250 8.00 32.91 -12.59
CA GLU A 250 6.97 32.66 -13.62
C GLU A 250 5.77 31.88 -13.06
N ARG A 251 6.03 30.87 -12.21
CA ARG A 251 4.97 30.10 -11.53
C ARG A 251 4.07 30.97 -10.67
N THR A 252 4.64 31.98 -10.00
CA THR A 252 3.88 32.92 -9.17
C THR A 252 2.99 33.81 -10.03
N GLN A 253 3.48 34.28 -11.17
CA GLN A 253 2.67 35.05 -12.13
C GLN A 253 1.57 34.20 -12.75
N ALA A 254 1.88 32.95 -13.12
CA ALA A 254 0.91 32.01 -13.68
C ALA A 254 -0.24 31.70 -12.70
N ALA A 255 0.01 31.72 -11.38
CA ALA A 255 -1.04 31.52 -10.38
C ALA A 255 -2.15 32.58 -10.45
N LEU A 256 -1.84 33.81 -10.89
CA LEU A 256 -2.84 34.88 -11.05
C LEU A 256 -3.89 34.56 -12.11
N ALA A 257 -3.51 33.83 -13.17
CA ALA A 257 -4.46 33.37 -14.18
C ALA A 257 -5.50 32.37 -13.61
N PHE A 258 -5.19 31.74 -12.48
CA PHE A 258 -6.04 30.78 -11.80
C PHE A 258 -6.46 31.26 -10.41
N ARG A 259 -6.45 32.57 -10.15
CA ARG A 259 -6.71 33.16 -8.83
C ARG A 259 -7.96 32.60 -8.15
N GLN A 260 -9.06 32.49 -8.87
CA GLN A 260 -10.33 31.95 -8.34
C GLN A 260 -10.17 30.53 -7.81
N HIS A 261 -9.43 29.67 -8.52
CA HIS A 261 -9.17 28.28 -8.10
C HIS A 261 -8.33 28.21 -6.82
N TRP A 262 -7.39 29.14 -6.64
CA TRP A 262 -6.57 29.21 -5.42
C TRP A 262 -7.34 29.79 -4.23
N GLU A 263 -8.17 30.81 -4.43
CA GLU A 263 -8.93 31.46 -3.36
C GLU A 263 -10.18 30.68 -2.93
N ARG A 264 -10.73 29.82 -3.81
CA ARG A 264 -11.95 29.01 -3.56
C ARG A 264 -11.70 27.50 -3.66
N GLY A 265 -10.43 27.08 -3.71
CA GLY A 265 -10.07 25.69 -3.93
C GLY A 265 -10.70 24.75 -2.88
N PRO A 266 -11.02 23.50 -3.26
CA PRO A 266 -11.64 22.55 -2.35
C PRO A 266 -10.69 22.16 -1.22
N ILE A 267 -11.24 21.85 -0.05
CA ILE A 267 -10.51 21.16 1.02
C ILE A 267 -10.59 19.66 0.74
N LEU A 268 -9.46 19.06 0.39
CA LEU A 268 -9.37 17.62 0.17
C LEU A 268 -9.52 16.87 1.51
N GLY A 269 -10.35 15.83 1.51
CA GLY A 269 -10.58 14.98 2.68
C GLY A 269 -11.81 15.35 3.53
N LEU A 270 -12.55 16.39 3.15
CA LEU A 270 -13.93 16.54 3.61
C LEU A 270 -14.79 15.39 3.08
N GLY A 271 -15.76 14.98 3.89
CA GLY A 271 -16.67 13.90 3.54
C GLY A 271 -18.07 14.12 4.09
N GLN A 272 -18.94 13.20 3.69
CA GLN A 272 -20.33 13.11 4.05
C GLN A 272 -20.63 11.69 4.52
N GLN A 273 -21.76 11.52 5.22
CA GLN A 273 -22.24 10.20 5.60
C GLN A 273 -23.05 9.58 4.46
N LEU A 274 -22.70 8.35 4.08
CA LEU A 274 -23.51 7.48 3.25
C LEU A 274 -23.93 6.28 4.12
N GLY A 275 -25.07 6.41 4.79
CA GLY A 275 -25.45 5.50 5.88
C GLY A 275 -24.42 5.53 7.02
N PRO A 276 -23.93 4.38 7.52
CA PRO A 276 -22.91 4.34 8.56
C PRO A 276 -21.48 4.62 8.05
N PHE A 277 -21.32 4.85 6.74
CA PHE A 277 -20.01 4.96 6.11
C PHE A 277 -19.66 6.42 5.83
N TRP A 278 -18.38 6.75 6.00
CA TRP A 278 -17.82 7.98 5.46
C TRP A 278 -17.63 7.83 3.95
N TYR A 279 -17.93 8.88 3.20
CA TYR A 279 -17.71 8.98 1.76
C TYR A 279 -17.19 10.39 1.43
N PRO A 280 -16.27 10.57 0.46
CA PRO A 280 -15.75 11.91 0.14
C PRO A 280 -16.86 12.83 -0.37
N GLN A 281 -16.76 14.11 -0.03
CA GLN A 281 -17.57 15.14 -0.65
C GLN A 281 -17.09 15.32 -2.09
N SER A 282 -18.01 15.61 -3.02
CA SER A 282 -17.61 15.95 -4.39
C SER A 282 -16.72 17.21 -4.37
N THR A 283 -15.60 17.14 -5.08
CA THR A 283 -14.66 18.25 -5.28
C THR A 283 -14.73 18.79 -6.71
N SER A 284 -15.81 18.51 -7.45
CA SER A 284 -15.94 18.88 -8.87
C SER A 284 -15.74 20.40 -9.06
N ILE A 285 -14.58 20.75 -9.64
CA ILE A 285 -14.27 22.10 -10.15
C ILE A 285 -15.00 22.33 -11.49
N GLU A 286 -15.50 21.26 -12.12
CA GLU A 286 -16.08 21.24 -13.47
C GLU A 286 -17.33 22.11 -13.66
N SER A 287 -17.92 22.70 -12.61
CA SER A 287 -18.96 23.71 -12.82
C SER A 287 -18.42 25.10 -13.22
N GLU A 288 -17.11 25.32 -13.20
CA GLU A 288 -16.49 26.65 -13.43
C GLU A 288 -15.39 26.70 -14.53
N LEU A 289 -15.09 25.57 -15.20
CA LEU A 289 -14.21 25.50 -16.38
C LEU A 289 -15.03 25.39 -17.68
#